data_AF-A0A1Q7PAW2-F1
#
_entry.id   AF-A0A1Q7PAW2-F1
#
_cell.length_a   1.000
_cell.length_b   1.000
_cell.length_c   1.000
_cell.angle_alpha   90.00
_cell.angle_beta   90.00
_cell.angle_gamma   90.00
#
_symmetry.space_group_name_H-M   'P 1'
#
loop_
_entity.id
_entity.type
_entity.pdbx_description
1 polymer ?
#
loop_
_entity_poly.entity_id
_entity_poly.type
_entity_poly.pdbx_seq_one_letter_code
_entity_poly.pdbx_strand_id
1 'polypeptide(L)'
;MVVTSTRTISETVERAVAACDFERIKREYWDQNEFVFLKGLLPREAVEEHLVPQANRLKPELNRNYIPGHKKGGSVSYYTVREKAPAFMELYRSPAFLDFLSRLVEARLMLCPENDPHSCALYYYTEPGDHIGFHYDTSYYKGARYTILVGLVDRSESCRLVCQLYKDDPARESRELQLATEPGDVVIFNGDKLWHAV
;
A
#
# COMPACT_ATOMS: atom_id res chain seq x y z
N MET A 1 24.69 2.38 26.63
CA MET A 1 23.74 1.34 26.17
C MET A 1 22.37 1.95 26.23
N VAL A 2 21.84 2.40 25.09
CA VAL A 2 20.44 2.82 25.03
C VAL A 2 19.65 1.54 24.82
N VAL A 3 18.83 1.18 25.81
CA VAL A 3 17.81 0.16 25.65
C VAL A 3 16.79 0.74 24.66
N THR A 4 16.97 0.47 23.37
CA THR A 4 15.89 0.63 22.41
C THR A 4 14.87 -0.44 22.74
N SER A 5 13.84 -0.08 23.50
CA SER A 5 12.59 -0.84 23.50
C SER A 5 12.17 -0.95 22.03
N THR A 6 12.34 -2.13 21.45
CA THR A 6 11.90 -2.46 20.09
C THR A 6 10.38 -2.44 20.12
N ARG A 7 9.80 -1.30 19.74
CA ARG A 7 8.35 -1.11 19.66
C ARG A 7 7.77 -2.10 18.65
N THR A 8 6.51 -2.48 18.82
CA THR A 8 5.83 -3.27 17.80
C THR A 8 5.52 -2.40 16.57
N ILE A 9 5.21 -3.03 15.44
CA ILE A 9 4.73 -2.30 14.26
C ILE A 9 3.38 -1.62 14.57
N SER A 10 2.53 -2.23 15.39
CA SER A 10 1.25 -1.64 15.80
C SER A 10 1.44 -0.33 16.57
N GLU A 11 2.32 -0.31 17.57
CA GLU A 11 2.65 0.92 18.33
C GLU A 11 3.29 1.98 17.44
N THR A 12 4.10 1.56 16.47
CA THR A 12 4.73 2.47 15.51
C THR A 12 3.67 3.17 14.66
N VAL A 13 2.71 2.43 14.13
CA VAL A 13 1.63 2.96 13.29
C VAL A 13 0.74 3.90 14.09
N GLU A 14 0.37 3.53 15.31
CA GLU A 14 -0.43 4.39 16.20
C GLU A 14 0.23 5.75 16.42
N ARG A 15 1.54 5.77 16.71
CA ARG A 15 2.28 7.03 16.88
C ARG A 15 2.41 7.81 15.58
N ALA A 16 2.63 7.13 14.46
CA ALA A 16 2.74 7.76 13.15
C ALA A 16 1.45 8.51 12.76
N VAL A 17 0.30 7.84 12.87
CA VAL A 17 -0.99 8.48 12.54
C VAL A 17 -1.39 9.54 13.56
N ALA A 18 -0.98 9.41 14.83
CA ALA A 18 -1.24 10.43 15.85
C ALA A 18 -0.38 11.70 15.67
N ALA A 19 0.83 11.57 15.10
CA ALA A 19 1.76 12.69 14.90
C ALA A 19 1.57 13.43 13.57
N CYS A 20 0.79 12.88 12.64
CA CYS A 20 0.63 13.46 11.31
C CYS A 20 -0.32 14.68 11.31
N ASP A 21 -0.15 15.55 10.31
CA ASP A 21 -1.10 16.64 10.03
C ASP A 21 -2.31 16.06 9.27
N PHE A 22 -3.25 15.48 10.02
CA PHE A 22 -4.43 14.82 9.47
C PHE A 22 -5.26 15.74 8.57
N GLU A 23 -5.44 17.00 8.94
CA GLU A 23 -6.26 17.94 8.16
C GLU A 23 -5.61 18.30 6.83
N ARG A 24 -4.27 18.43 6.78
CA ARG A 24 -3.55 18.58 5.51
C ARG A 24 -3.68 17.34 4.64
N ILE A 25 -3.49 16.15 5.22
CA ILE A 25 -3.62 14.88 4.50
C ILE A 25 -5.01 14.70 3.92
N LYS A 26 -6.04 15.01 4.73
CA LYS A 26 -7.45 14.93 4.31
C LYS A 26 -7.73 15.85 3.13
N ARG A 27 -7.32 17.13 3.20
CA ARG A 27 -7.47 18.06 2.07
C ARG A 27 -6.77 17.52 0.82
N GLU A 28 -5.52 17.07 0.95
CA GLU A 28 -4.75 16.54 -0.17
C GLU A 28 -5.41 15.30 -0.81
N TYR A 29 -5.96 14.40 0.01
CA TYR A 29 -6.69 13.22 -0.45
C TYR A 29 -7.91 13.59 -1.31
N TRP A 30 -8.75 14.49 -0.82
CA TRP A 30 -9.97 14.90 -1.51
C TRP A 30 -9.69 15.80 -2.71
N ASP A 31 -8.73 16.71 -2.60
CA ASP A 31 -8.32 17.59 -3.69
C ASP A 31 -7.79 16.79 -4.87
N GLN A 32 -7.09 15.67 -4.62
CA GLN A 32 -6.50 14.76 -5.61
C GLN A 32 -7.44 13.64 -6.08
N ASN A 33 -8.75 13.80 -5.90
CA ASN A 33 -9.75 12.80 -6.30
C ASN A 33 -9.52 11.44 -5.64
N GLU A 34 -9.53 11.45 -4.31
CA GLU A 34 -9.44 10.28 -3.45
C GLU A 34 -8.08 9.54 -3.57
N PHE A 35 -7.00 10.32 -3.60
CA PHE A 35 -5.62 9.85 -3.69
C PHE A 35 -4.69 10.67 -2.80
N VAL A 36 -3.81 10.02 -2.03
CA VAL A 36 -2.72 10.71 -1.33
C VAL A 36 -1.45 9.85 -1.26
N PHE A 37 -0.30 10.50 -1.41
CA PHE A 37 1.02 9.91 -1.21
C PHE A 37 1.69 10.53 0.03
N LEU A 38 1.98 9.69 1.02
CA LEU A 38 2.50 10.09 2.33
C LEU A 38 3.94 9.59 2.47
N LYS A 39 4.89 10.47 2.12
CA LYS A 39 6.31 10.17 2.24
C LYS A 39 6.70 9.97 3.71
N GLY A 40 7.30 8.83 4.02
CA GLY A 40 7.82 8.49 5.35
C GLY A 40 6.77 8.52 6.46
N LEU A 41 5.50 8.22 6.17
CA LEU A 41 4.47 8.13 7.21
C LEU A 41 4.90 7.13 8.29
N LEU A 42 5.37 5.96 7.86
CA LEU A 42 5.99 5.00 8.76
C LEU A 42 7.50 5.28 8.82
N PRO A 43 8.11 5.32 10.01
CA PRO A 43 9.56 5.42 10.13
C PRO A 43 10.24 4.29 9.35
N ARG A 44 11.20 4.67 8.49
CA ARG A 44 11.98 3.73 7.66
C ARG A 44 12.57 2.60 8.50
N GLU A 45 13.16 2.94 9.64
CA GLU A 45 13.82 1.99 10.53
C GLU A 45 12.84 0.93 11.04
N ALA A 46 11.61 1.32 11.37
CA ALA A 46 10.60 0.38 11.84
C ALA A 46 10.11 -0.56 10.73
N VAL A 47 10.00 -0.07 9.49
CA VAL A 47 9.67 -0.91 8.33
C VAL A 47 10.81 -1.91 8.06
N GLU A 48 12.05 -1.44 8.06
CA GLU A 48 13.25 -2.25 7.84
C GLU A 48 13.48 -3.27 8.97
N GLU A 49 13.11 -2.95 10.21
CA GLU A 49 13.23 -3.84 11.36
C GLU A 49 12.10 -4.90 11.41
N HIS A 50 10.84 -4.50 11.18
CA HIS A 50 9.70 -5.38 11.45
C HIS A 50 9.11 -6.05 10.20
N LEU A 51 9.05 -5.35 9.06
CA LEU A 51 8.35 -5.82 7.85
C LEU A 51 9.30 -6.45 6.84
N VAL A 52 10.42 -5.79 6.54
CA VAL A 52 11.39 -6.24 5.52
C VAL A 52 11.94 -7.65 5.80
N PRO A 53 12.27 -8.05 7.04
CA PRO A 53 12.74 -9.42 7.29
C PRO A 53 11.69 -10.47 6.96
N GLN A 54 10.41 -10.19 7.24
CA GLN A 54 9.31 -11.10 6.92
C GLN A 54 9.07 -11.19 5.41
N ALA A 55 9.09 -10.04 4.71
CA ALA A 55 9.02 -10.02 3.25
C ALA A 55 10.16 -10.79 2.59
N ASN A 56 11.39 -10.71 3.13
CA ASN A 56 12.52 -11.51 2.64
C ASN A 56 12.34 -13.01 2.88
N ARG A 57 11.84 -13.42 4.05
CA ARG A 57 11.56 -14.83 4.36
C ARG A 57 10.47 -15.44 3.47
N LEU A 58 9.57 -14.62 2.94
CA LEU A 58 8.48 -15.05 2.06
C LEU A 58 8.88 -15.19 0.59
N LYS A 59 10.10 -14.79 0.18
CA LYS A 59 10.56 -14.94 -1.21
C LYS A 59 10.45 -16.36 -1.78
N PRO A 60 10.69 -17.45 -1.03
CA PRO A 60 10.48 -18.82 -1.53
C PRO A 60 9.01 -19.16 -1.83
N GLU A 61 8.06 -18.38 -1.31
CA GLU A 61 6.61 -18.59 -1.48
C GLU A 61 6.03 -17.80 -2.65
N LEU A 62 6.88 -17.16 -3.47
CA LEU A 62 6.44 -16.33 -4.58
C LEU A 62 5.70 -17.15 -5.63
N ASN A 63 4.46 -16.77 -5.90
CA ASN A 63 3.78 -17.13 -7.12
C ASN A 63 4.16 -16.09 -8.19
N ARG A 64 4.98 -16.50 -9.16
CA ARG A 64 5.33 -15.66 -10.32
C ARG A 64 4.35 -15.89 -11.44
N ASN A 65 3.76 -14.81 -11.94
CA ASN A 65 2.78 -14.84 -13.02
C ASN A 65 3.26 -13.93 -14.17
N TYR A 66 3.06 -14.40 -15.40
CA TYR A 66 3.29 -13.64 -16.61
C TYR A 66 2.07 -13.73 -17.52
N ILE A 67 1.45 -12.57 -17.77
CA ILE A 67 0.38 -12.40 -18.75
C ILE A 67 0.91 -11.39 -19.77
N PRO A 68 1.18 -11.82 -21.02
CA PRO A 68 1.71 -10.95 -22.07
C PRO A 68 0.90 -9.67 -22.22
N GLY A 69 1.59 -8.52 -22.20
CA GLY A 69 0.99 -7.19 -22.35
C GLY A 69 0.20 -6.69 -21.14
N HIS A 70 0.13 -7.45 -20.04
CA HIS A 70 -0.64 -7.06 -18.86
C HIS A 70 0.19 -7.10 -17.57
N LYS A 71 0.89 -8.19 -17.28
CA LYS A 71 1.69 -8.27 -16.04
C LYS A 71 2.84 -9.26 -16.12
N LYS A 72 3.90 -8.95 -15.39
CA LYS A 72 4.98 -9.88 -15.05
C LYS A 72 5.42 -9.57 -13.63
N GLY A 73 5.45 -10.55 -12.74
CA GLY A 73 5.98 -10.31 -11.40
C GLY A 73 5.66 -11.42 -10.42
N GLY A 74 6.23 -11.29 -9.21
CA GLY A 74 5.97 -12.19 -8.10
C GLY A 74 4.95 -11.61 -7.12
N SER A 75 4.13 -12.48 -6.54
CA SER A 75 3.27 -12.08 -5.42
C SER A 75 3.19 -13.18 -4.36
N VAL A 76 2.94 -12.77 -3.12
CA VAL A 76 2.58 -13.66 -2.00
C VAL A 76 1.20 -13.24 -1.54
N SER A 77 0.26 -14.19 -1.60
CA SER A 77 -1.16 -13.94 -1.30
C SER A 77 -1.41 -13.71 0.19
N TYR A 78 -2.56 -13.10 0.49
CA TYR A 78 -3.06 -12.90 1.85
C TYR A 78 -3.03 -14.17 2.71
N TYR A 79 -3.33 -15.34 2.12
CA TYR A 79 -3.33 -16.60 2.87
C TYR A 79 -1.96 -16.91 3.49
N THR A 80 -0.91 -16.78 2.67
CA THR A 80 0.47 -17.01 3.09
C THR A 80 0.96 -15.92 4.02
N VAL A 81 0.64 -14.64 3.73
CA VAL A 81 0.98 -13.51 4.61
C VAL A 81 0.38 -13.69 6.00
N ARG A 82 -0.91 -14.05 6.07
CA ARG A 82 -1.63 -14.28 7.32
C ARG A 82 -0.98 -15.37 8.18
N GLU A 83 -0.49 -16.43 7.55
CA GLU A 83 0.13 -17.56 8.24
C GLU A 83 1.58 -17.28 8.68
N LYS A 84 2.37 -16.64 7.81
CA LYS A 84 3.84 -16.61 7.93
C LYS A 84 4.40 -15.22 8.25
N ALA A 85 3.57 -14.18 8.28
CA ALA A 85 4.00 -12.79 8.33
C ALA A 85 3.20 -11.94 9.35
N PRO A 86 3.30 -12.24 10.66
CA PRO A 86 2.47 -11.62 11.69
C PRO A 86 2.58 -10.09 11.77
N ALA A 87 3.72 -9.48 11.46
CA ALA A 87 3.84 -8.02 11.52
C ALA A 87 3.01 -7.32 10.44
N PHE A 88 2.87 -7.93 9.26
CA PHE A 88 1.95 -7.42 8.24
C PHE A 88 0.50 -7.49 8.70
N MET A 89 0.14 -8.53 9.44
CA MET A 89 -1.20 -8.68 10.00
C MET A 89 -1.48 -7.69 11.13
N GLU A 90 -0.49 -7.40 11.97
CA GLU A 90 -0.57 -6.34 12.99
C GLU A 90 -0.79 -4.96 12.34
N LEU A 91 -0.07 -4.65 11.26
CA LEU A 91 -0.29 -3.42 10.48
C LEU A 91 -1.68 -3.40 9.83
N TYR A 92 -2.03 -4.44 9.07
CA TYR A 92 -3.29 -4.52 8.31
C TYR A 92 -4.53 -4.46 9.21
N ARG A 93 -4.44 -5.01 10.42
CA ARG A 93 -5.54 -5.04 11.39
C ARG A 93 -5.43 -3.98 12.48
N SER A 94 -4.48 -3.06 12.39
CA SER A 94 -4.27 -2.02 13.40
C SER A 94 -5.54 -1.17 13.58
N PRO A 95 -6.15 -1.13 14.78
CA PRO A 95 -7.34 -0.31 15.01
C PRO A 95 -7.09 1.18 14.79
N ALA A 96 -5.91 1.68 15.19
CA ALA A 96 -5.51 3.07 14.99
C ALA A 96 -5.40 3.41 13.50
N PHE A 97 -4.88 2.49 12.69
CA PHE A 97 -4.77 2.73 11.26
C PHE A 97 -6.13 2.66 10.56
N LEU A 98 -6.95 1.68 10.90
CA LEU A 98 -8.31 1.58 10.37
C LEU A 98 -9.17 2.79 10.73
N ASP A 99 -9.05 3.34 11.94
CA ASP A 99 -9.72 4.57 12.34
C ASP A 99 -9.22 5.77 11.52
N PHE A 100 -7.90 5.95 11.42
CA PHE A 100 -7.28 6.98 10.59
C PHE A 100 -7.79 6.94 9.15
N LEU A 101 -7.76 5.75 8.53
CA LEU A 101 -8.20 5.55 7.15
C LEU A 101 -9.72 5.80 7.02
N SER A 102 -10.53 5.33 7.97
CA SER A 102 -11.99 5.56 7.96
C SER A 102 -12.34 7.04 8.03
N ARG A 103 -11.62 7.81 8.86
CA ARG A 103 -11.78 9.26 8.95
C ARG A 103 -11.31 9.98 7.69
N LEU A 104 -10.23 9.51 7.08
CA LEU A 104 -9.67 10.09 5.85
C LEU A 104 -10.66 9.99 4.69
N VAL A 105 -11.23 8.81 4.47
CA VAL A 105 -12.15 8.52 3.37
C VAL A 105 -13.61 8.87 3.69
N GLU A 106 -13.87 9.40 4.89
CA GLU A 106 -15.21 9.76 5.40
C GLU A 106 -16.24 8.60 5.34
N ALA A 107 -15.76 7.36 5.47
CA ALA A 107 -16.58 6.17 5.49
C ALA A 107 -16.02 5.14 6.47
N ARG A 108 -16.91 4.33 7.06
CA ARG A 108 -16.47 3.21 7.90
C ARG A 108 -15.79 2.15 7.03
N LEU A 109 -14.48 2.01 7.18
CA LEU A 109 -13.75 0.93 6.52
C LEU A 109 -13.93 -0.39 7.25
N MET A 110 -13.94 -1.45 6.44
CA MET A 110 -14.00 -2.84 6.87
C MET A 110 -12.85 -3.57 6.21
N LEU A 111 -12.30 -4.56 6.90
CA LEU A 111 -11.32 -5.46 6.30
C LEU A 111 -11.96 -6.21 5.13
N CYS A 112 -11.18 -6.46 4.07
CA CYS A 112 -11.61 -7.32 2.98
C CYS A 112 -11.94 -8.74 3.50
N PRO A 113 -12.84 -9.48 2.81
CA PRO A 113 -13.18 -10.84 3.18
C PRO A 113 -11.96 -11.74 3.32
N GLU A 114 -11.99 -12.68 4.26
CA GLU A 114 -10.83 -13.54 4.51
C GLU A 114 -10.45 -14.47 3.34
N ASN A 115 -11.36 -14.67 2.39
CA ASN A 115 -11.15 -15.44 1.17
C ASN A 115 -10.72 -14.57 -0.03
N ASP A 116 -10.37 -13.30 0.19
CA ASP A 116 -9.76 -12.45 -0.82
C ASP A 116 -8.23 -12.60 -0.74
N PRO A 117 -7.56 -13.20 -1.74
CA PRO A 117 -6.12 -13.34 -1.77
C PRO A 117 -5.37 -12.00 -1.87
N HIS A 118 -6.07 -10.91 -2.20
CA HIS A 118 -5.54 -9.56 -2.35
C HIS A 118 -5.85 -8.65 -1.15
N SER A 119 -6.43 -9.17 -0.06
CA SER A 119 -6.72 -8.38 1.16
C SER A 119 -5.48 -7.68 1.72
N CYS A 120 -4.38 -8.42 1.85
CA CYS A 120 -3.06 -7.95 2.25
C CYS A 120 -2.04 -8.87 1.59
N ALA A 121 -1.58 -8.48 0.41
CA ALA A 121 -0.65 -9.24 -0.41
C ALA A 121 0.68 -8.50 -0.54
N LEU A 122 1.75 -9.24 -0.80
CA LEU A 122 3.07 -8.68 -1.07
C LEU A 122 3.40 -8.85 -2.55
N TYR A 123 3.85 -7.78 -3.19
CA TYR A 123 4.23 -7.77 -4.61
C TYR A 123 5.74 -7.56 -4.75
N TYR A 124 6.36 -8.35 -5.63
CA TYR A 124 7.80 -8.44 -5.79
C TYR A 124 8.16 -8.25 -7.27
N TYR A 125 8.69 -7.07 -7.56
CA TYR A 125 9.24 -6.69 -8.86
C TYR A 125 10.76 -6.87 -8.80
N THR A 126 11.22 -8.11 -8.92
CA THR A 126 12.62 -8.52 -8.64
C THR A 126 13.40 -8.90 -9.90
N GLU A 127 12.72 -9.06 -11.03
CA GLU A 127 13.35 -9.38 -12.32
C GLU A 127 13.18 -8.23 -13.31
N PRO A 128 14.11 -8.07 -14.28
CA PRO A 128 13.94 -7.13 -15.37
C PRO A 128 12.61 -7.32 -16.10
N GLY A 129 11.92 -6.22 -16.34
CA GLY A 129 10.62 -6.21 -17.01
C GLY A 129 9.44 -6.70 -16.16
N ASP A 130 9.63 -6.95 -14.86
CA ASP A 130 8.49 -7.08 -13.96
C ASP A 130 7.68 -5.78 -13.98
N HIS A 131 6.36 -5.89 -14.17
CA HIS A 131 5.42 -4.79 -14.29
C HIS A 131 3.99 -5.25 -13.98
N ILE A 132 3.12 -4.29 -13.69
CA ILE A 132 1.68 -4.40 -13.83
C ILE A 132 1.21 -3.25 -14.72
N GLY A 133 0.55 -3.59 -15.83
CA GLY A 133 -0.01 -2.62 -16.75
C GLY A 133 -1.08 -1.77 -16.07
N PHE A 134 -1.47 -0.69 -16.74
CA PHE A 134 -2.46 0.21 -16.17
C PHE A 134 -3.79 -0.49 -15.89
N HIS A 135 -4.32 -0.28 -14.68
CA HIS A 135 -5.59 -0.85 -14.21
C HIS A 135 -6.24 0.01 -13.11
N TYR A 136 -7.48 -0.33 -12.79
CA TYR A 136 -8.18 0.07 -11.57
C TYR A 136 -8.21 -1.11 -10.60
N ASP A 137 -8.22 -0.81 -9.29
CA ASP A 137 -8.45 -1.79 -8.24
C ASP A 137 -9.95 -1.90 -7.92
N THR A 138 -10.75 -2.12 -8.97
CA THR A 138 -12.21 -2.13 -8.82
C THR A 138 -12.68 -3.24 -7.89
N SER A 139 -13.60 -2.88 -6.99
CA SER A 139 -14.16 -3.78 -6.00
C SER A 139 -14.96 -4.91 -6.67
N TYR A 140 -14.69 -6.16 -6.28
CA TYR A 140 -15.58 -7.29 -6.55
C TYR A 140 -16.71 -7.42 -5.50
N TYR A 141 -16.78 -6.51 -4.54
CA TYR A 141 -17.74 -6.48 -3.44
C TYR A 141 -18.71 -5.31 -3.57
N LYS A 142 -19.84 -5.39 -2.87
CA LYS A 142 -20.76 -4.25 -2.78
C LYS A 142 -20.14 -3.14 -1.93
N GLY A 143 -19.73 -2.06 -2.59
CA GLY A 143 -19.13 -0.87 -1.97
C GLY A 143 -17.78 -0.50 -2.59
N ALA A 144 -17.24 0.65 -2.21
CA ALA A 144 -15.93 1.10 -2.66
C ALA A 144 -14.82 0.23 -2.06
N ARG A 145 -13.79 -0.06 -2.86
CA ARG A 145 -12.54 -0.69 -2.40
C ARG A 145 -11.48 0.41 -2.29
N TYR A 146 -10.73 0.40 -1.18
CA TYR A 146 -9.61 1.30 -0.98
C TYR A 146 -8.32 0.49 -0.93
N THR A 147 -7.30 0.98 -1.62
CA THR A 147 -5.99 0.35 -1.67
C THR A 147 -4.99 1.19 -0.87
N ILE A 148 -4.21 0.49 -0.05
CA ILE A 148 -3.13 1.06 0.74
C ILE A 148 -1.84 0.33 0.35
N LEU A 149 -0.90 1.05 -0.27
CA LEU A 149 0.41 0.53 -0.62
C LEU A 149 1.43 1.03 0.39
N VAL A 150 2.27 0.14 0.89
CA VAL A 150 3.37 0.48 1.80
C VAL A 150 4.68 0.09 1.12
N GLY A 151 5.57 1.06 0.92
CA GLY A 151 6.91 0.83 0.43
C GLY A 151 7.72 0.01 1.44
N LEU A 152 8.36 -1.06 0.97
CA LEU A 152 9.15 -1.97 1.82
C LEU A 152 10.63 -1.97 1.45
N VAL A 153 10.92 -2.08 0.15
CA VAL A 153 12.27 -2.11 -0.41
C VAL A 153 12.20 -1.45 -1.78
N ASP A 154 12.89 -0.34 -1.96
CA ASP A 154 13.17 0.22 -3.28
C ASP A 154 14.69 0.21 -3.51
N ARG A 155 15.11 -0.51 -4.56
CA ARG A 155 16.50 -0.59 -5.01
C ARG A 155 16.58 -0.39 -6.54
N SER A 156 15.48 0.01 -7.15
CA SER A 156 15.42 0.20 -8.60
C SER A 156 15.40 1.68 -8.91
N GLU A 157 16.21 2.08 -9.89
CA GLU A 157 16.19 3.45 -10.39
C GLU A 157 14.97 3.71 -11.28
N SER A 158 14.36 2.65 -11.84
CA SER A 158 13.32 2.72 -12.87
C SER A 158 11.98 2.10 -12.49
N CYS A 159 11.87 1.39 -11.36
CA CYS A 159 10.58 0.86 -10.90
C CYS A 159 9.82 1.98 -10.19
N ARG A 160 8.69 2.39 -10.77
CA ARG A 160 7.89 3.53 -10.28
C ARG A 160 6.43 3.15 -10.30
N LEU A 161 5.71 3.51 -9.25
CA LEU A 161 4.26 3.55 -9.30
C LEU A 161 3.86 4.75 -10.15
N VAL A 162 3.25 4.48 -11.31
CA VAL A 162 2.70 5.50 -12.21
C VAL A 162 1.22 5.64 -11.93
N CYS A 163 0.76 6.85 -11.61
CA CYS A 163 -0.62 7.15 -11.26
C CYS A 163 -1.17 8.22 -12.20
N GLN A 164 -2.38 8.02 -12.73
CA GLN A 164 -3.11 9.04 -13.48
C GLN A 164 -4.32 9.50 -12.66
N LEU A 165 -4.18 10.66 -12.02
CA LEU A 165 -5.26 11.32 -11.31
C LEU A 165 -6.26 11.89 -12.32
N TYR A 166 -7.54 11.92 -11.95
CA TYR A 166 -8.63 12.53 -12.74
C TYR A 166 -8.81 11.94 -14.14
N LYS A 167 -8.29 10.74 -14.43
CA LYS A 167 -8.30 10.17 -15.79
C LYS A 167 -9.67 10.15 -16.45
N ASP A 168 -10.72 9.85 -15.66
CA ASP A 168 -12.11 9.77 -16.11
C ASP A 168 -12.98 10.91 -15.54
N ASP A 169 -12.35 11.99 -15.05
CA ASP A 169 -13.06 13.18 -14.59
C ASP A 169 -13.40 14.08 -15.80
N PRO A 170 -14.69 14.35 -16.09
CA PRO A 170 -15.06 15.21 -17.21
C PRO A 170 -14.75 16.69 -16.99
N ALA A 171 -14.47 17.11 -15.75
CA ALA A 171 -14.25 18.49 -15.36
C ALA A 171 -12.78 18.84 -15.13
N ARG A 172 -11.88 17.84 -15.06
CA ARG A 172 -10.45 18.04 -14.77
C ARG A 172 -9.59 17.28 -15.77
N GLU A 173 -8.46 17.87 -16.14
CA GLU A 173 -7.48 17.20 -16.98
C GLU A 173 -6.77 16.09 -16.18
N SER A 174 -6.52 14.96 -16.86
CA SER A 174 -5.73 13.87 -16.30
C SER A 174 -4.33 14.36 -15.92
N ARG A 175 -3.86 13.99 -14.72
CA ARG A 175 -2.53 14.34 -14.23
C ARG A 175 -1.74 13.08 -13.89
N GLU A 176 -0.61 12.91 -14.55
CA GLU A 176 0.30 11.80 -14.26
C GLU A 176 1.28 12.14 -13.12
N LEU A 177 1.49 11.16 -12.23
CA LEU A 177 2.50 11.16 -11.19
C LEU A 177 3.34 9.89 -11.32
N GLN A 178 4.64 9.99 -11.02
CA GLN A 178 5.53 8.85 -10.91
C GLN A 178 6.18 8.86 -9.53
N LEU A 179 5.99 7.78 -8.78
CA LEU A 179 6.34 7.70 -7.38
C LEU A 179 7.37 6.61 -7.13
N ALA A 180 8.45 6.98 -6.46
CA ALA A 180 9.27 6.01 -5.74
C ALA A 180 8.54 5.66 -4.44
N THR A 181 8.44 4.37 -4.12
CA THR A 181 7.81 3.88 -2.90
C THR A 181 8.90 3.40 -1.94
N GLU A 182 9.62 4.36 -1.34
CA GLU A 182 10.69 4.07 -0.40
C GLU A 182 10.14 3.34 0.86
N PRO A 183 10.99 2.60 1.59
CA PRO A 183 10.58 1.98 2.86
C PRO A 183 9.91 2.98 3.81
N GLY A 184 8.64 2.73 4.13
CA GLY A 184 7.82 3.58 5.01
C GLY A 184 6.95 4.64 4.32
N ASP A 185 7.11 4.82 3.01
CA ASP A 185 6.16 5.59 2.21
C ASP A 185 4.82 4.86 2.11
N VAL A 186 3.72 5.61 2.18
CA VAL A 186 2.36 5.06 2.11
C VAL A 186 1.55 5.76 1.02
N VAL A 187 0.94 4.98 0.12
CA VAL A 187 0.00 5.47 -0.90
C VAL A 187 -1.40 5.00 -0.50
N ILE A 188 -2.38 5.91 -0.48
CA ILE A 188 -3.77 5.58 -0.14
C ILE A 188 -4.66 6.09 -1.26
N PHE A 189 -5.53 5.23 -1.80
CA PHE A 189 -6.45 5.63 -2.86
C PHE A 189 -7.74 4.81 -2.90
N ASN A 190 -8.77 5.39 -3.51
CA ASN A 190 -9.96 4.66 -3.92
C ASN A 190 -9.68 3.87 -5.21
N GLY A 191 -9.91 2.56 -5.18
CA GLY A 191 -9.58 1.63 -6.26
C GLY A 191 -10.34 1.88 -7.55
N ASP A 192 -11.52 2.51 -7.48
CA ASP A 192 -12.33 2.89 -8.65
C ASP A 192 -11.94 4.26 -9.25
N LYS A 193 -10.98 4.97 -8.63
CA LYS A 193 -10.62 6.35 -8.99
C LYS A 193 -9.21 6.48 -9.54
N LEU A 194 -8.29 5.63 -9.10
CA LEU A 194 -6.88 5.73 -9.49
C LEU A 194 -6.53 4.74 -10.61
N TRP A 195 -6.30 5.27 -11.82
CA TRP A 195 -5.73 4.48 -12.90
C TRP A 195 -4.21 4.43 -12.73
N HIS A 196 -3.65 3.23 -12.53
CA HIS A 196 -2.24 3.13 -12.13
C HIS A 196 -1.55 1.87 -12.66
N ALA A 197 -0.22 1.95 -12.74
CA ALA A 197 0.69 0.91 -13.22
C ALA A 197 1.99 0.89 -12.39
N VAL A 198 2.75 -0.19 -12.48
CA VAL A 198 4.14 -0.31 -11.98
C VAL A 198 5.02 -0.90 -13.06
#